data_AF-A0AAI9G772-F1
#
_entry.id   AF-A0AAI9G772-F1
#
_cell.length_a   1.000
_cell.length_b   1.000
_cell.length_c   1.000
_cell.angle_alpha   90.00
_cell.angle_beta   90.00
_cell.angle_gamma   90.00
#
_symmetry.space_group_name_H-M   'P 1'
#
loop_
_entity.id
_entity.type
_entity.pdbx_description
1 polymer ?
#
loop_
_entity_poly.entity_id
_entity_poly.type
_entity_poly.pdbx_seq_one_letter_code
_entity_poly.pdbx_strand_id
1 'polypeptide(L)'
;MKSRVEEWQLTFDTLSEIDNKLRLSLKDVDYLIECIEARSEEQSNFLNSLALNGLLSAFEGYLHSVIPVLFDNHDLATIALKRINELPECELSRLGLKGEGSISLAKVKRVYSKRTKNNPFREMELLSSIFGVSLTCISEDDSNQLVKLRNLYTHRGGSEDFQNRVSLRVVTEARGLLDLQIAALPLAFLGALNELRGK
;
A
#
# COMPACT_ATOMS: atom_id res chain seq x y z
N MET A 1 9.78 1.40 30.35
CA MET A 1 10.44 0.85 29.14
C MET A 1 9.79 -0.48 28.87
N LYS A 2 9.11 -0.67 27.73
CA LYS A 2 8.66 -2.01 27.32
C LYS A 2 9.89 -2.87 27.09
N SER A 3 9.83 -4.15 27.45
CA SER A 3 10.88 -5.06 27.04
C SER A 3 10.89 -5.17 25.51
N ARG A 4 12.05 -5.43 24.90
CA ARG A 4 12.15 -5.64 23.45
C ARG A 4 11.17 -6.71 22.95
N VAL A 5 10.94 -7.74 23.77
CA VAL A 5 9.97 -8.81 23.47
C VAL A 5 8.53 -8.29 23.46
N GLU A 6 8.13 -7.49 24.45
CA GLU A 6 6.79 -6.89 24.52
C GLU A 6 6.53 -5.93 23.34
N GLU A 7 7.55 -5.19 22.92
CA GLU A 7 7.45 -4.30 21.77
C GLU A 7 7.19 -5.09 20.48
N TRP A 8 7.97 -6.15 20.24
CA TRP A 8 7.77 -7.04 19.10
C TRP A 8 6.41 -7.72 19.13
N GLN A 9 5.98 -8.24 20.29
CA GLN A 9 4.66 -8.87 20.42
C GLN A 9 3.54 -7.89 20.06
N LEU A 10 3.60 -6.66 20.57
CA LEU A 10 2.62 -5.63 20.23
C LEU A 10 2.62 -5.30 18.73
N THR A 11 3.80 -5.21 18.11
CA THR A 11 3.91 -5.02 16.65
C THR A 11 3.20 -6.14 15.89
N PHE A 12 3.45 -7.42 16.25
CA PHE A 12 2.80 -8.55 15.60
C PHE A 12 1.29 -8.59 15.81
N ASP A 13 0.81 -8.35 17.04
CA ASP A 13 -0.61 -8.34 17.36
C ASP A 13 -1.34 -7.24 16.56
N THR A 14 -0.74 -6.05 16.49
CA THR A 14 -1.30 -4.91 15.76
C THR A 14 -1.35 -5.18 14.25
N LEU A 15 -0.27 -5.71 13.67
CA LEU A 15 -0.24 -6.06 12.24
C LEU A 15 -1.26 -7.16 11.92
N SER A 16 -1.43 -8.14 12.79
CA SER A 16 -2.43 -9.21 12.63
C SER A 16 -3.86 -8.66 12.66
N GLU A 17 -4.14 -7.69 13.52
CA GLU A 17 -5.43 -7.00 13.54
C GLU A 17 -5.68 -6.21 12.24
N ILE A 18 -4.66 -5.51 11.74
CA ILE A 18 -4.72 -4.76 10.48
C ILE A 18 -5.00 -5.70 9.30
N ASP A 19 -4.30 -6.84 9.21
CA ASP A 19 -4.52 -7.85 8.18
C ASP A 19 -5.96 -8.40 8.22
N ASN A 20 -6.50 -8.65 9.42
CA ASN A 20 -7.88 -9.11 9.58
C ASN A 20 -8.89 -8.06 9.09
N LYS A 21 -8.68 -6.77 9.40
CA LYS A 21 -9.53 -5.69 8.90
C LYS A 21 -9.50 -5.59 7.39
N LEU A 22 -8.32 -5.72 6.77
CA LEU A 22 -8.19 -5.74 5.32
C LEU A 22 -8.96 -6.90 4.70
N ARG A 23 -8.82 -8.13 5.25
CA ARG A 23 -9.55 -9.30 4.75
C ARG A 23 -11.06 -9.11 4.80
N LEU A 24 -11.58 -8.47 5.84
CA LEU A 24 -13.01 -8.14 5.93
C LEU A 24 -13.41 -7.13 4.85
N SER A 25 -12.66 -6.03 4.69
CA SER A 25 -12.92 -5.04 3.64
C SER A 25 -12.88 -5.65 2.23
N LEU A 26 -11.94 -6.57 1.98
CA LEU A 26 -11.82 -7.24 0.68
C LEU A 26 -12.98 -8.20 0.43
N LYS A 27 -13.53 -8.88 1.45
CA LYS A 27 -14.72 -9.73 1.27
C LYS A 27 -15.93 -8.94 0.76
N ASP A 28 -16.13 -7.73 1.26
CA ASP A 28 -17.24 -6.87 0.80
C ASP A 28 -17.06 -6.47 -0.68
N VAL A 29 -15.81 -6.23 -1.09
CA VAL A 29 -15.48 -5.92 -2.49
C VAL A 29 -15.56 -7.16 -3.38
N ASP A 30 -15.12 -8.32 -2.90
CA ASP A 30 -15.23 -9.60 -3.60
C ASP A 30 -16.70 -9.94 -3.87
N TYR A 31 -17.57 -9.75 -2.88
CA TYR A 31 -19.02 -9.90 -3.06
C TYR A 31 -19.59 -8.95 -4.13
N LEU A 32 -19.11 -7.71 -4.19
CA LEU A 32 -19.50 -6.77 -5.25
C LEU A 32 -19.03 -7.27 -6.64
N ILE A 33 -17.81 -7.78 -6.74
CA ILE A 33 -17.25 -8.34 -7.99
C ILE A 33 -18.10 -9.54 -8.45
N GLU A 34 -18.43 -10.47 -7.54
CA GLU A 34 -19.30 -11.62 -7.83
C GLU A 34 -20.69 -11.18 -8.32
N CYS A 35 -21.27 -10.15 -7.70
CA CYS A 35 -22.55 -9.60 -8.13
C CYS A 35 -22.49 -8.95 -9.52
N ILE A 36 -21.36 -8.32 -9.87
CA ILE A 36 -21.14 -7.77 -11.21
C ILE A 36 -21.04 -8.91 -12.24
N GLU A 37 -20.27 -9.95 -11.93
CA GLU A 37 -20.09 -11.14 -12.77
C GLU A 37 -21.41 -11.85 -13.08
N ALA A 38 -22.30 -11.96 -12.08
CA ALA A 38 -23.59 -12.60 -12.22
C ALA A 38 -24.58 -11.83 -13.11
N ARG A 39 -24.37 -10.53 -13.37
CA ARG A 39 -25.28 -9.64 -14.13
C ARG A 39 -24.99 -9.62 -15.63
N SER A 40 -24.66 -10.77 -16.23
CA SER A 40 -24.08 -10.99 -17.58
C SER A 40 -24.56 -10.16 -18.78
N GLU A 41 -25.65 -9.40 -18.69
CA GLU A 41 -26.26 -8.65 -19.80
C GLU A 41 -25.95 -7.13 -19.81
N GLU A 42 -25.45 -6.54 -18.71
CA GLU A 42 -25.11 -5.11 -18.68
C GLU A 42 -23.71 -4.85 -18.10
N GLN A 43 -22.75 -4.52 -18.97
CA GLN A 43 -21.46 -3.99 -18.52
C GLN A 43 -21.66 -2.61 -17.87
N SER A 44 -21.80 -2.60 -16.55
CA SER A 44 -21.87 -1.34 -15.79
C SER A 44 -20.49 -0.79 -15.51
N ASN A 45 -20.11 0.24 -16.25
CA ASN A 45 -18.88 0.99 -15.98
C ASN A 45 -18.87 1.58 -14.56
N PHE A 46 -20.05 2.00 -14.05
CA PHE A 46 -20.19 2.51 -12.69
C PHE A 46 -19.80 1.44 -11.66
N LEU A 47 -20.39 0.24 -11.73
CA LEU A 47 -20.11 -0.81 -10.75
C LEU A 47 -18.66 -1.29 -10.82
N ASN A 48 -18.08 -1.42 -12.03
CA ASN A 48 -16.66 -1.76 -12.19
C ASN A 48 -15.75 -0.69 -11.56
N SER A 49 -16.07 0.58 -11.78
CA SER A 49 -15.32 1.70 -11.21
C SER A 49 -15.46 1.78 -9.69
N LEU A 50 -16.66 1.49 -9.15
CA LEU A 50 -16.91 1.39 -7.72
C LEU A 50 -16.09 0.26 -7.09
N ALA A 51 -16.06 -0.91 -7.71
CA ALA A 51 -15.26 -2.05 -7.25
C ALA A 51 -13.76 -1.72 -7.26
N LEU A 52 -13.24 -1.18 -8.38
CA LEU A 52 -11.84 -0.74 -8.46
C LEU A 52 -11.49 0.30 -7.39
N ASN A 53 -12.39 1.26 -7.15
CA ASN A 53 -12.19 2.26 -6.10
C ASN A 53 -12.15 1.61 -4.72
N GLY A 54 -13.07 0.69 -4.43
CA GLY A 54 -13.08 -0.08 -3.18
C GLY A 54 -11.77 -0.84 -2.96
N LEU A 55 -11.27 -1.54 -3.97
CA LEU A 55 -9.99 -2.26 -3.92
C LEU A 55 -8.82 -1.35 -3.56
N LEU A 56 -8.64 -0.26 -4.31
CA LEU A 56 -7.52 0.65 -4.10
C LEU A 56 -7.64 1.43 -2.79
N SER A 57 -8.85 1.78 -2.36
CA SER A 57 -9.08 2.43 -1.06
C SER A 57 -8.82 1.47 0.11
N ALA A 58 -9.21 0.21 0.01
CA ALA A 58 -8.90 -0.80 1.03
C ALA A 58 -7.38 -0.99 1.15
N PHE A 59 -6.69 -1.07 0.01
CA PHE A 59 -5.24 -1.20 -0.02
C PHE A 59 -4.51 0.04 0.51
N GLU A 60 -4.94 1.24 0.12
CA GLU A 60 -4.41 2.49 0.68
C GLU A 60 -4.62 2.60 2.19
N GLY A 61 -5.81 2.23 2.68
CA GLY A 61 -6.09 2.20 4.12
C GLY A 61 -5.23 1.18 4.88
N TYR A 62 -4.93 0.04 4.26
CA TYR A 62 -4.02 -0.96 4.80
C TYR A 62 -2.61 -0.39 4.98
N LEU A 63 -2.03 0.20 3.94
CA LEU A 63 -0.67 0.75 3.99
C LEU A 63 -0.56 1.90 5.01
N HIS A 64 -1.56 2.79 5.04
CA HIS A 64 -1.68 3.84 6.06
C HIS A 64 -1.78 3.31 7.49
N SER A 65 -2.22 2.06 7.68
CA SER A 65 -2.28 1.43 9.00
C SER A 65 -0.98 0.69 9.34
N VAL A 66 -0.39 -0.02 8.38
CA VAL A 66 0.84 -0.80 8.59
C VAL A 66 2.04 0.10 8.84
N ILE A 67 2.26 1.10 8.00
CA ILE A 67 3.50 1.89 8.00
C ILE A 67 3.77 2.59 9.34
N PRO A 68 2.79 3.24 10.00
CA PRO A 68 2.99 3.79 11.34
C PRO A 68 3.44 2.75 12.37
N VAL A 69 2.85 1.55 12.36
CA VAL A 69 3.20 0.46 13.28
C VAL A 69 4.66 0.05 13.11
N LEU A 70 5.17 0.02 11.88
CA LEU A 70 6.58 -0.26 11.61
C LEU A 70 7.50 0.82 12.18
N PHE A 71 7.13 2.09 12.01
CA PHE A 71 7.93 3.20 12.51
C PHE A 71 7.79 3.43 14.03
N ASP A 72 6.83 2.78 14.69
CA ASP A 72 6.66 2.82 16.14
C ASP A 72 7.45 1.71 16.84
N ASN A 73 7.88 0.67 16.11
CA ASN A 73 8.84 -0.32 16.59
C ASN A 73 10.28 0.21 16.45
N HIS A 74 11.03 0.22 17.56
CA HIS A 74 12.35 0.83 17.65
C HIS A 74 13.40 0.18 16.73
N ASP A 75 13.42 -1.16 16.65
CA ASP A 75 14.36 -1.90 15.82
C ASP A 75 14.09 -1.60 14.33
N LEU A 76 12.82 -1.67 13.91
CA LEU A 76 12.41 -1.39 12.54
C LEU A 76 12.64 0.07 12.15
N ALA A 77 12.33 1.02 13.03
CA ALA A 77 12.58 2.44 12.80
C ALA A 77 14.09 2.73 12.65
N THR A 78 14.94 2.04 13.41
CA THR A 78 16.40 2.17 13.32
C THR A 78 16.91 1.67 11.97
N ILE A 79 16.43 0.51 11.50
CA ILE A 79 16.77 0.00 10.15
C ILE A 79 16.30 0.99 9.08
N ALA A 80 15.06 1.44 9.17
CA ALA A 80 14.46 2.36 8.22
C ALA A 80 15.32 3.62 8.08
N LEU A 81 15.70 4.24 9.21
CA LEU A 81 16.56 5.41 9.20
C LEU A 81 17.94 5.13 8.62
N LYS A 82 18.55 4.00 8.98
CA LYS A 82 19.85 3.63 8.45
C LYS A 82 19.79 3.54 6.92
N ARG A 83 18.84 2.78 6.38
CA ARG A 83 18.68 2.60 4.93
C ARG A 83 18.35 3.90 4.22
N ILE A 84 17.46 4.72 4.78
CA ILE A 84 17.15 6.04 4.22
C ILE A 84 18.39 6.92 4.10
N ASN A 85 19.25 6.95 5.13
CA ASN A 85 20.49 7.74 5.07
C ASN A 85 21.56 7.14 4.13
N GLU A 86 21.39 5.89 3.69
CA GLU A 86 22.24 5.23 2.69
C GLU A 86 21.69 5.32 1.26
N LEU A 87 20.47 5.86 1.07
CA LEU A 87 19.87 6.01 -0.26
C LEU A 87 20.61 7.07 -1.10
N PRO A 88 20.73 6.85 -2.42
CA PRO A 88 21.31 7.84 -3.32
C PRO A 88 20.43 9.10 -3.40
N GLU A 89 21.03 10.24 -3.74
CA GLU A 89 20.36 11.54 -3.76
C GLU A 89 19.14 11.58 -4.71
N CYS A 90 19.19 10.82 -5.81
CA CYS A 90 18.06 10.68 -6.73
C CYS A 90 16.84 10.04 -6.04
N GLU A 91 17.05 8.97 -5.27
CA GLU A 91 16.02 8.31 -4.47
C GLU A 91 15.53 9.23 -3.36
N LEU A 92 16.43 9.90 -2.62
CA LEU A 92 16.02 10.89 -1.61
C LEU A 92 15.16 12.01 -2.19
N SER A 93 15.46 12.46 -3.41
CA SER A 93 14.65 13.44 -4.15
C SER A 93 13.28 12.86 -4.52
N ARG A 94 13.27 11.62 -5.04
CA ARG A 94 12.07 10.87 -5.40
C ARG A 94 11.18 10.58 -4.19
N LEU A 95 11.75 10.41 -3.00
CA LEU A 95 11.02 10.25 -1.74
C LEU A 95 10.65 11.59 -1.08
N GLY A 96 11.23 12.71 -1.51
CA GLY A 96 10.95 14.04 -0.93
C GLY A 96 11.70 14.31 0.37
N LEU A 97 12.83 13.63 0.54
CA LEU A 97 13.70 13.71 1.69
C LEU A 97 14.98 14.52 1.42
N LYS A 98 15.18 15.02 0.19
CA LYS A 98 16.34 15.83 -0.24
C LYS A 98 16.57 17.07 0.64
N GLY A 99 17.84 17.46 0.79
CA GLY A 99 18.24 18.80 1.22
C GLY A 99 18.69 18.94 2.68
N GLU A 100 18.87 17.84 3.41
CA GLU A 100 19.32 17.86 4.81
C GLU A 100 20.42 16.81 5.05
N GLY A 101 21.35 17.10 5.97
CA GLY A 101 22.50 16.25 6.25
C GLY A 101 22.15 14.91 6.91
N SER A 102 21.25 14.89 7.90
CA SER A 102 20.75 13.65 8.51
C SER A 102 19.22 13.63 8.52
N ILE A 103 18.61 12.60 7.95
CA ILE A 103 17.15 12.47 7.90
C ILE A 103 16.65 11.88 9.23
N SER A 104 15.72 12.58 9.88
CA SER A 104 15.09 12.13 11.13
C SER A 104 13.80 11.34 10.87
N LEU A 105 13.44 10.46 11.80
CA LEU A 105 12.21 9.66 11.70
C LEU A 105 10.94 10.52 11.65
N ALA A 106 10.95 11.64 12.40
CA ALA A 106 9.85 12.59 12.37
C ALA A 106 9.65 13.21 10.98
N LYS A 107 10.73 13.46 10.23
CA LYS A 107 10.64 13.93 8.85
C LYS A 107 10.11 12.83 7.93
N VAL A 108 10.59 11.59 8.09
CA VAL A 108 10.10 10.43 7.31
C VAL A 108 8.59 10.25 7.50
N LYS A 109 8.11 10.20 8.75
CA LYS A 109 6.67 10.10 9.09
C LYS A 109 5.85 11.25 8.47
N ARG A 110 6.38 12.48 8.51
CA ARG A 110 5.73 13.66 7.93
C ARG A 110 5.65 13.59 6.41
N VAL A 111 6.74 13.22 5.74
CA VAL A 111 6.80 13.12 4.28
C VAL A 111 5.87 12.01 3.81
N TYR A 112 5.89 10.86 4.48
CA TYR A 112 4.96 9.76 4.27
C TYR A 112 3.51 10.28 4.31
N SER A 113 3.07 10.86 5.43
CA SER A 113 1.68 11.36 5.57
C SER A 113 1.21 12.37 4.52
N LYS A 114 2.13 13.06 3.83
CA LYS A 114 1.83 14.10 2.84
C LYS A 114 1.90 13.61 1.40
N ARG A 115 2.93 12.82 1.06
CA ARG A 115 3.21 12.44 -0.34
C ARG A 115 2.39 11.26 -0.84
N THR A 116 1.87 10.46 0.08
CA THR A 116 1.21 9.20 -0.24
C THR A 116 -0.30 9.33 -0.43
N LYS A 117 -0.84 10.50 -0.07
CA LYS A 117 -2.27 10.77 -0.12
C LYS A 117 -2.83 10.44 -1.51
N ASN A 118 -3.72 9.46 -1.57
CA ASN A 118 -4.35 8.99 -2.80
C ASN A 118 -3.38 8.32 -3.80
N ASN A 119 -2.33 7.61 -3.38
CA ASN A 119 -1.62 6.68 -4.28
C ASN A 119 -0.95 5.53 -3.51
N PRO A 120 -1.61 4.38 -3.36
CA PRO A 120 -1.07 3.26 -2.60
C PRO A 120 0.22 2.66 -3.22
N PHE A 121 0.44 2.81 -4.53
CA PHE A 121 1.65 2.28 -5.17
C PHE A 121 2.90 3.09 -4.83
N ARG A 122 2.76 4.41 -4.59
CA ARG A 122 3.86 5.23 -4.06
C ARG A 122 4.21 4.87 -2.62
N GLU A 123 3.23 4.44 -1.83
CA GLU A 123 3.48 3.92 -0.47
C GLU A 123 4.30 2.64 -0.50
N MET A 124 4.00 1.78 -1.48
CA MET A 124 4.72 0.53 -1.69
C MET A 124 6.15 0.74 -2.14
N GLU A 125 6.40 1.70 -3.02
CA GLU A 125 7.76 2.10 -3.41
C GLU A 125 8.56 2.62 -2.20
N LEU A 126 7.92 3.43 -1.35
CA LEU A 126 8.52 3.90 -0.10
C LEU A 126 8.87 2.73 0.82
N LEU A 127 7.94 1.80 1.03
CA LEU A 127 8.19 0.58 1.80
C LEU A 127 9.33 -0.24 1.22
N SER A 128 9.40 -0.37 -0.10
CA SER A 128 10.48 -1.07 -0.79
C SER A 128 11.83 -0.39 -0.55
N SER A 129 11.92 0.93 -0.74
CA SER A 129 13.16 1.68 -0.54
C SER A 129 13.62 1.70 0.93
N ILE A 130 12.68 1.71 1.88
CA ILE A 130 12.99 1.85 3.32
C ILE A 130 13.22 0.49 3.97
N PHE A 131 12.35 -0.48 3.69
CA PHE A 131 12.35 -1.80 4.30
C PHE A 131 12.88 -2.90 3.37
N GLY A 132 13.40 -2.56 2.18
CA GLY A 132 14.04 -3.52 1.28
C GLY A 132 13.05 -4.57 0.75
N VAL A 133 11.78 -4.21 0.82
CA VAL A 133 10.65 -5.10 0.58
C VAL A 133 10.23 -4.94 -0.88
N SER A 134 10.76 -5.80 -1.76
CA SER A 134 10.37 -5.79 -3.17
C SER A 134 8.97 -6.39 -3.33
N LEU A 135 7.97 -5.51 -3.46
CA LEU A 135 6.56 -5.89 -3.68
C LEU A 135 6.11 -5.64 -5.11
N THR A 136 7.06 -5.39 -6.03
CA THR A 136 6.76 -4.98 -7.39
C THR A 136 6.35 -6.17 -8.24
N CYS A 137 5.08 -6.54 -8.14
CA CYS A 137 4.38 -7.40 -9.09
C CYS A 137 3.55 -6.60 -10.12
N ILE A 138 3.60 -5.26 -10.08
CA ILE A 138 2.86 -4.35 -10.96
C ILE A 138 3.83 -3.36 -11.60
N SER A 139 3.68 -3.11 -12.90
CA SER A 139 4.48 -2.11 -13.59
C SER A 139 4.08 -0.67 -13.19
N GLU A 140 4.99 0.29 -13.35
CA GLU A 140 4.68 1.70 -13.09
C GLU A 140 3.49 2.17 -13.96
N ASP A 141 3.45 1.74 -15.23
CA ASP A 141 2.37 2.07 -16.17
C ASP A 141 1.01 1.56 -15.68
N ASP A 142 0.94 0.29 -15.26
CA ASP A 142 -0.29 -0.31 -14.75
C ASP A 142 -0.75 0.40 -13.46
N SER A 143 0.18 0.67 -12.55
CA SER A 143 -0.13 1.38 -11.30
C SER A 143 -0.69 2.78 -11.54
N ASN A 144 -0.10 3.52 -12.48
CA ASN A 144 -0.55 4.85 -12.88
C ASN A 144 -1.92 4.79 -13.56
N GLN A 145 -2.17 3.76 -14.38
CA GLN A 145 -3.46 3.55 -15.00
C GLN A 145 -4.55 3.27 -13.97
N LEU A 146 -4.32 2.38 -13.00
CA LEU A 146 -5.28 2.05 -11.95
C LEU A 146 -5.62 3.29 -11.09
N VAL A 147 -4.61 4.07 -10.69
CA VAL A 147 -4.80 5.33 -9.93
C VAL A 147 -5.56 6.35 -10.76
N LYS A 148 -5.26 6.48 -12.06
CA LYS A 148 -5.97 7.39 -12.96
C LYS A 148 -7.45 7.01 -13.06
N LEU A 149 -7.76 5.73 -13.24
CA LEU A 149 -9.15 5.23 -13.32
C LEU A 149 -9.93 5.49 -12.02
N ARG A 150 -9.32 5.24 -10.86
CA ARG A 150 -9.92 5.57 -9.56
C ARG A 150 -10.16 7.07 -9.38
N ASN A 151 -9.16 7.90 -9.66
CA ASN A 151 -9.28 9.36 -9.50
C ASN A 151 -10.36 9.94 -10.43
N LEU A 152 -10.47 9.39 -11.63
CA LEU A 152 -11.52 9.73 -12.57
C LEU A 152 -12.92 9.44 -11.98
N TYR A 153 -13.10 8.27 -11.35
CA TYR A 153 -14.34 7.93 -10.64
C TYR A 153 -14.64 8.90 -9.48
N THR A 154 -13.68 9.13 -8.58
CA THR A 154 -13.88 9.96 -7.38
C THR A 154 -14.14 11.42 -7.69
N HIS A 155 -13.49 12.00 -8.70
CA HIS A 155 -13.67 13.42 -9.06
C HIS A 155 -14.92 13.69 -9.90
N ARG A 156 -15.54 12.67 -10.50
CA ARG A 156 -16.74 12.83 -11.34
C ARG A 156 -17.98 12.15 -10.78
N GLY A 157 -17.94 11.75 -9.51
CA GLY A 157 -19.09 11.19 -8.80
C GLY A 157 -19.64 9.90 -9.41
N GLY A 158 -18.82 9.12 -10.12
CA GLY A 158 -19.26 7.88 -10.74
C GLY A 158 -20.20 8.01 -11.94
N SER A 159 -20.18 9.13 -12.68
CA SER A 159 -20.96 9.27 -13.93
C SER A 159 -20.71 8.12 -14.93
N GLU A 160 -21.76 7.66 -15.63
CA GLU A 160 -21.65 6.62 -16.66
C GLU A 160 -21.06 7.11 -18.00
N ASP A 161 -20.93 8.43 -18.21
CA ASP A 161 -20.43 9.07 -19.44
C ASP A 161 -18.91 8.95 -19.64
N PHE A 162 -18.29 7.94 -19.03
CA PHE A 162 -16.87 7.72 -19.06
C PHE A 162 -16.43 7.08 -20.38
N GLN A 163 -15.67 7.83 -21.20
CA GLN A 163 -14.99 7.30 -22.38
C GLN A 163 -13.93 6.24 -22.02
N ASN A 164 -13.29 6.36 -20.85
CA ASN A 164 -12.38 5.34 -20.31
C ASN A 164 -13.16 4.36 -19.44
N ARG A 165 -13.71 3.32 -20.07
CA ARG A 165 -14.47 2.29 -19.37
C ARG A 165 -13.54 1.42 -18.51
N VAL A 166 -13.84 1.30 -17.22
CA VAL A 166 -13.26 0.26 -16.38
C VAL A 166 -13.98 -1.04 -16.74
N SER A 167 -13.25 -1.99 -17.31
CA SER A 167 -13.79 -3.33 -17.56
C SER A 167 -13.67 -4.18 -16.30
N LEU A 168 -14.55 -5.17 -16.17
CA LEU A 168 -14.48 -6.15 -15.09
C LEU A 168 -13.11 -6.86 -15.08
N ARG A 169 -12.53 -7.12 -16.25
CA ARG A 169 -11.18 -7.69 -16.38
C ARG A 169 -10.13 -6.86 -15.62
N VAL A 170 -10.16 -5.53 -15.76
CA VAL A 170 -9.23 -4.64 -15.03
C VAL A 170 -9.44 -4.75 -13.52
N VAL A 171 -10.70 -4.88 -13.07
CA VAL A 171 -11.03 -5.06 -11.65
C VAL A 171 -10.47 -6.38 -11.12
N THR A 172 -10.69 -7.49 -11.83
CA THR A 172 -10.18 -8.81 -11.44
C THR A 172 -8.66 -8.89 -11.46
N GLU A 173 -8.02 -8.28 -12.45
CA GLU A 173 -6.55 -8.18 -12.52
C GLU A 173 -6.01 -7.36 -11.34
N ALA A 174 -6.60 -6.19 -11.06
CA ALA A 174 -6.23 -5.39 -9.90
C ALA A 174 -6.40 -6.16 -8.59
N ARG A 175 -7.51 -6.88 -8.41
CA ARG A 175 -7.77 -7.72 -7.22
C ARG A 175 -6.66 -8.74 -6.99
N GLY A 176 -6.27 -9.48 -8.04
CA GLY A 176 -5.22 -10.50 -7.97
C GLY A 176 -3.84 -9.90 -7.68
N LEU A 177 -3.53 -8.75 -8.28
CA LEU A 177 -2.27 -8.03 -8.02
C LEU A 177 -2.18 -7.55 -6.56
N LEU A 178 -3.28 -7.05 -6.00
CA LEU A 178 -3.31 -6.61 -4.60
C LEU A 178 -3.14 -7.78 -3.63
N ASP A 179 -3.70 -8.97 -3.92
CA ASP A 179 -3.46 -10.17 -3.09
C ASP A 179 -1.98 -10.53 -2.98
N LEU A 180 -1.26 -10.49 -4.12
CA LEU A 180 0.19 -10.76 -4.14
C LEU A 180 0.96 -9.75 -3.28
N GLN A 181 0.58 -8.48 -3.34
CA GLN A 181 1.22 -7.41 -2.56
C GLN A 181 0.97 -7.57 -1.06
N ILE A 182 -0.27 -7.89 -0.67
CA ILE A 182 -0.64 -8.12 0.72
C ILE A 182 0.11 -9.33 1.29
N ALA A 183 0.24 -10.42 0.54
CA ALA A 183 0.95 -11.62 0.99
C ALA A 183 2.48 -11.41 1.10
N ALA A 184 3.06 -10.62 0.19
CA ALA A 184 4.50 -10.39 0.17
C ALA A 184 4.99 -9.43 1.27
N LEU A 185 4.12 -8.54 1.77
CA LEU A 185 4.48 -7.55 2.78
C LEU A 185 4.88 -8.19 4.14
N PRO A 186 4.11 -9.12 4.75
CA PRO A 186 4.53 -9.89 5.92
C PRO A 186 5.82 -10.70 5.71
N LEU A 187 6.01 -11.32 4.54
CA LEU A 187 7.21 -12.10 4.22
C LEU A 187 8.46 -11.23 4.14
N ALA A 188 8.32 -10.05 3.58
CA ALA A 188 9.42 -9.12 3.47
C ALA A 188 9.75 -8.47 4.83
N PHE A 189 8.78 -8.33 5.75
CA PHE A 189 9.05 -8.01 7.15
C PHE A 189 9.83 -9.11 7.87
N LEU A 190 9.53 -10.39 7.62
CA LEU A 190 10.36 -11.49 8.11
C LEU A 190 11.79 -11.44 7.55
N GLY A 191 11.96 -10.99 6.31
CA GLY A 191 13.27 -10.72 5.72
C GLY A 191 14.05 -9.62 6.44
N ALA A 192 13.43 -8.47 6.70
CA ALA A 192 14.04 -7.37 7.46
C ALA A 192 14.39 -7.79 8.90
N LEU A 193 13.56 -8.64 9.52
CA LEU A 193 13.82 -9.28 10.80
C LEU A 193 15.04 -10.21 10.78
N ASN A 194 15.29 -10.91 9.68
CA ASN A 194 16.47 -11.76 9.55
C ASN A 194 17.77 -10.96 9.44
N GLU A 195 17.75 -9.77 8.82
CA GLU A 195 18.89 -8.85 8.82
C GLU A 195 19.23 -8.31 10.22
N LEU A 196 18.23 -8.20 11.11
CA LEU A 196 18.46 -7.87 12.52
C LEU A 196 19.10 -9.01 13.32
N ARG A 197 18.88 -10.26 12.92
CA ARG A 197 19.44 -11.46 13.59
C ARG A 197 20.84 -11.84 13.10
N GLY A 198 21.24 -11.36 11.91
CA GLY A 198 22.57 -11.56 11.32
C GLY A 198 23.65 -10.57 11.81
N LYS A 199 23.33 -9.77 12.83
CA LYS A 199 24.25 -8.89 13.57
C LYS A 199 24.19 -9.23 15.06
#